data_AF-A0A7J4JKP0-F1
#
_entry.id   AF-A0A7J4JKP0-F1
#
_cell.length_a   1.000
_cell.length_b   1.000
_cell.length_c   1.000
_cell.angle_alpha   90.00
_cell.angle_beta   90.00
_cell.angle_gamma   90.00
#
_symmetry.space_group_name_H-M   'P 1'
#
loop_
_entity.id
_entity.type
_entity.pdbx_description
1 polymer ?
#
loop_
_entity_poly.entity_id
_entity_poly.type
_entity_poly.pdbx_seq_one_letter_code
_entity_poly.pdbx_strand_id
1 'polypeptide(L)'
;MKVIEIRQELKAALSPLEAVVLDVLVRGNGMRTKEAHKLVKRKRKVALTSVAVILDRLYSKGLVERKVESCRGGYRYIYFASGSPSKFKEHMLESAVNKLIQRFGSTATTYFNERFGRHARMFDMGCMVGTCLLGFLQSRDGLMVTLGALFLAVVALLQLKRSDLSVRKKTAWIYTTFFSVLFPLVYFTLSVPCAGMLACQAKTVFKALPIALLGSIVLGYLVSPLLYRRMLKARELGDGEIAGMVSLYSSRLGMRQPKVLLVDDQKPVAFSTAGLQPTIFVSVGLLELLTKKEAEAVLLHELSHLKNSNQLFKFSSLLVKRLVPVFSINEIRADLENEELKADRFAVQVQGTGRHLASAKKKFDAFHSFDRETRCGFS
;
A
#
# COMPACT_ATOMS: atom_id res chain seq x y z
N MET A 1 -49.68 -8.15 11.39
CA MET A 1 -49.08 -7.80 12.69
C MET A 1 -48.07 -6.65 12.63
N LYS A 2 -47.04 -6.66 11.76
CA LYS A 2 -46.00 -5.59 11.68
C LYS A 2 -46.51 -4.14 11.55
N VAL A 3 -47.59 -3.90 10.80
CA VAL A 3 -48.14 -2.53 10.60
C VAL A 3 -48.83 -1.99 11.86
N ILE A 4 -49.33 -2.86 12.73
CA ILE A 4 -50.06 -2.47 13.97
C ILE A 4 -49.06 -2.10 15.07
N GLU A 5 -47.96 -2.86 15.18
CA GLU A 5 -46.88 -2.65 16.15
C GLU A 5 -46.16 -1.31 15.91
N ILE A 6 -45.82 -1.01 14.65
CA ILE A 6 -45.20 0.27 14.24
C ILE A 6 -46.14 1.47 14.54
N ARG A 7 -47.45 1.23 14.60
CA ARG A 7 -48.47 2.26 14.86
C ARG A 7 -48.57 2.65 16.33
N GLN A 8 -48.17 1.77 17.26
CA GLN A 8 -48.14 2.09 18.69
C GLN A 8 -46.91 2.91 19.05
N GLU A 9 -45.73 2.58 18.51
CA GLU A 9 -44.50 3.36 18.67
C GLU A 9 -44.67 4.79 18.14
N LEU A 10 -45.30 4.95 16.96
CA LEU A 10 -45.59 6.26 16.38
C LEU A 10 -46.52 7.12 17.26
N LYS A 11 -47.50 6.49 17.91
CA LYS A 11 -48.45 7.20 18.78
C LYS A 11 -47.79 7.66 20.08
N ALA A 12 -46.79 6.94 20.57
CA ALA A 12 -46.06 7.29 21.78
C ALA A 12 -45.17 8.54 21.59
N ALA A 13 -44.65 8.77 20.39
CA ALA A 13 -43.79 9.92 20.07
C ALA A 13 -44.56 11.19 19.66
N LEU A 14 -45.87 11.08 19.41
CA LEU A 14 -46.73 12.18 18.97
C LEU A 14 -47.55 12.75 20.12
N SER A 15 -47.87 14.04 20.05
CA SER A 15 -48.86 14.60 20.98
C SER A 15 -50.23 13.94 20.78
N PRO A 16 -51.07 13.80 21.83
CA PRO A 16 -52.35 13.07 21.74
C PRO A 16 -53.26 13.56 20.61
N LEU A 17 -53.21 14.85 20.27
CA LEU A 17 -54.01 15.42 19.19
C LEU A 17 -53.40 15.20 17.79
N GLU A 18 -52.07 15.18 17.67
CA GLU A 18 -51.35 14.86 16.43
C GLU A 18 -51.62 13.41 16.00
N ALA A 19 -51.60 12.48 16.96
CA ALA A 19 -51.92 11.07 16.75
C ALA A 19 -53.36 10.86 16.23
N VAL A 20 -54.32 11.65 16.74
CA VAL A 20 -55.73 11.57 16.31
C VAL A 20 -55.90 12.10 14.89
N VAL A 21 -55.26 13.22 14.55
CA VAL A 21 -55.32 13.81 13.20
C VAL A 21 -54.66 12.86 12.18
N LEU A 22 -53.52 12.27 12.53
CA LEU A 22 -52.85 11.30 11.67
C LEU A 22 -53.66 10.00 11.49
N ASP A 23 -54.29 9.46 12.54
CA ASP A 23 -55.16 8.27 12.43
C ASP A 23 -56.36 8.52 11.50
N VAL A 24 -56.88 9.75 11.45
CA VAL A 24 -57.97 10.13 10.54
C VAL A 24 -57.47 10.21 9.10
N LEU A 25 -56.30 10.81 8.86
CA LEU A 25 -55.70 10.91 7.52
C LEU A 25 -55.30 9.55 6.94
N VAL A 26 -54.79 8.63 7.77
CA VAL A 26 -54.41 7.27 7.32
C VAL A 26 -55.63 6.45 6.87
N ARG A 27 -56.83 6.75 7.37
CA ARG A 27 -58.08 6.07 6.99
C ARG A 27 -58.74 6.68 5.75
N GLY A 28 -58.26 7.83 5.28
CA GLY A 28 -58.84 8.57 4.16
C GLY A 28 -57.89 8.68 2.97
N ASN A 29 -58.43 8.62 1.75
CA ASN A 29 -57.65 8.85 0.52
C ASN A 29 -57.51 10.35 0.26
N GLY A 30 -56.68 11.03 1.06
CA GLY A 30 -56.46 12.47 0.94
C GLY A 30 -57.65 13.29 1.46
N MET A 31 -57.40 14.27 2.34
CA MET A 31 -58.49 15.05 2.94
C MET A 31 -58.15 16.54 3.04
N ARG A 32 -59.19 17.37 2.92
CA ARG A 32 -59.10 18.81 3.15
C ARG A 32 -59.08 19.11 4.65
N THR A 33 -58.50 20.25 5.05
CA THR A 33 -58.47 20.68 6.46
C THR A 33 -59.87 20.69 7.10
N LYS A 34 -60.90 21.12 6.36
CA LYS A 34 -62.30 21.13 6.84
C LYS A 34 -62.87 19.72 7.05
N GLU A 35 -62.50 18.77 6.20
CA GLU A 35 -62.94 17.37 6.29
C GLU A 35 -62.23 16.65 7.43
N ALA A 36 -60.91 16.83 7.53
CA ALA A 36 -60.11 16.35 8.66
C ALA A 36 -60.68 16.89 9.98
N HIS A 37 -61.01 18.19 10.03
CA HIS A 37 -61.64 18.78 11.20
C HIS A 37 -63.02 18.18 11.53
N LYS A 38 -63.89 17.93 10.53
CA LYS A 38 -65.20 17.30 10.76
C LYS A 38 -65.08 15.93 11.40
N LEU A 39 -64.10 15.13 10.98
CA LEU A 39 -63.83 13.80 11.51
C LEU A 39 -63.15 13.83 12.89
N VAL A 40 -62.23 14.78 13.11
CA VAL A 40 -61.57 14.98 14.42
C VAL A 40 -62.56 15.53 15.45
N LYS A 41 -63.48 16.41 15.06
CA LYS A 41 -64.53 17.00 15.93
C LYS A 41 -65.43 15.93 16.56
N ARG A 42 -65.64 14.80 15.87
CA ARG A 42 -66.39 13.64 16.41
C ARG A 42 -65.65 12.92 17.54
N LYS A 43 -64.31 13.02 17.59
CA LYS A 43 -63.47 12.39 18.62
C LYS A 43 -63.04 13.36 19.73
N ARG A 44 -62.84 14.64 19.43
CA ARG A 44 -62.49 15.71 20.40
C ARG A 44 -63.00 17.07 19.94
N LYS A 45 -63.50 17.89 20.87
CA LYS A 45 -63.89 19.29 20.60
C LYS A 45 -62.63 20.15 20.41
N VAL A 46 -62.35 20.57 19.18
CA VAL A 46 -61.12 21.28 18.78
C VAL A 46 -61.49 22.36 17.76
N ALA A 47 -60.79 23.50 17.71
CA ALA A 47 -61.02 24.54 16.70
C ALA A 47 -60.47 24.13 15.32
N LEU A 48 -61.04 24.68 14.24
CA LEU A 48 -60.57 24.44 12.86
C LEU A 48 -59.10 24.88 12.66
N THR A 49 -58.72 26.01 13.28
CA THR A 49 -57.36 26.57 13.22
C THR A 49 -56.34 25.64 13.86
N SER A 50 -56.67 25.00 14.99
CA SER A 50 -55.78 24.04 15.65
C SER A 50 -55.51 22.80 14.78
N VAL A 51 -56.53 22.31 14.06
CA VAL A 51 -56.34 21.20 13.10
C VAL A 51 -55.45 21.64 11.93
N ALA A 52 -55.59 22.87 11.44
CA ALA A 52 -54.72 23.41 10.40
C ALA A 52 -53.25 23.50 10.84
N VAL A 53 -52.98 24.03 12.04
CA VAL A 53 -51.61 24.10 12.60
C VAL A 53 -51.01 22.71 12.79
N ILE A 54 -51.82 21.74 13.22
CA ILE A 54 -51.34 20.36 13.39
C ILE A 54 -51.02 19.70 12.07
N LEU A 55 -51.84 19.91 11.03
CA LEU A 55 -51.55 19.40 9.69
C LEU A 55 -50.27 20.00 9.12
N ASP A 56 -50.02 21.28 9.36
CA ASP A 56 -48.77 21.94 8.95
C ASP A 56 -47.55 21.42 9.74
N ARG A 57 -47.71 21.19 11.04
CA ARG A 57 -46.66 20.57 11.87
C ARG A 57 -46.40 19.11 11.50
N LEU A 58 -47.42 18.36 11.12
CA LEU A 58 -47.26 16.99 10.63
C LEU A 58 -46.57 16.97 9.26
N TYR A 59 -46.83 17.98 8.41
CA TYR A 59 -46.10 18.19 7.16
C TYR A 59 -44.63 18.54 7.39
N SER A 60 -44.31 19.43 8.33
CA SER A 60 -42.91 19.75 8.65
C SER A 60 -42.14 18.59 9.29
N LYS A 61 -42.84 17.66 9.95
CA LYS A 61 -42.29 16.38 10.43
C LYS A 61 -42.20 15.29 9.34
N GLY A 62 -42.65 15.56 8.10
CA GLY A 62 -42.66 14.58 7.00
C GLY A 62 -43.67 13.44 7.16
N LEU A 63 -44.60 13.55 8.12
CA LEU A 63 -45.63 12.54 8.41
C LEU A 63 -46.83 12.60 7.45
N VAL A 64 -47.01 13.75 6.82
CA VAL A 64 -48.13 14.06 5.95
C VAL A 64 -47.58 14.78 4.73
N GLU A 65 -48.00 14.38 3.55
CA GLU A 65 -47.71 15.09 2.30
C GLU A 65 -48.88 16.03 1.99
N ARG A 66 -48.62 17.14 1.29
CA ARG A 66 -49.69 18.05 0.84
C ARG A 66 -49.58 18.32 -0.65
N LYS A 67 -50.70 18.29 -1.36
CA LYS A 67 -50.82 18.78 -2.75
C LYS A 67 -51.66 20.05 -2.77
N VAL A 68 -51.30 20.96 -3.67
CA VAL A 68 -52.04 22.21 -3.87
C VAL A 68 -53.01 22.02 -5.03
N GLU A 69 -54.28 22.35 -4.79
CA GLU A 69 -55.33 22.37 -5.80
C GLU A 69 -55.80 23.82 -6.01
N SER A 70 -55.88 24.25 -7.27
CA SER A 70 -56.37 25.58 -7.63
C SER A 70 -57.90 25.57 -7.74
N CYS A 71 -58.55 26.58 -7.18
CA CYS A 71 -60.00 26.75 -7.21
C CYS A 71 -60.36 28.19 -7.61
N ARG A 72 -61.60 28.41 -8.11
CA ARG A 72 -62.15 29.76 -8.32
C ARG A 72 -62.22 30.48 -6.97
N GLY A 73 -61.22 31.33 -6.67
CA GLY A 73 -61.08 32.05 -5.41
C GLY A 73 -59.89 31.67 -4.51
N GLY A 74 -58.90 30.91 -5.00
CA GLY A 74 -57.61 30.72 -4.31
C GLY A 74 -57.06 29.29 -4.36
N TYR A 75 -56.06 29.02 -3.51
CA TYR A 75 -55.41 27.71 -3.40
C TYR A 75 -55.92 26.94 -2.19
N ARG A 76 -56.03 25.61 -2.32
CA ARG A 76 -56.41 24.71 -1.22
C ARG A 76 -55.39 23.59 -1.09
N TYR A 77 -55.15 23.17 0.14
CA TYR A 77 -54.26 22.05 0.44
C TYR A 77 -55.06 20.78 0.68
N ILE A 78 -54.67 19.71 0.00
CA ILE A 78 -55.13 18.34 0.26
C ILE A 78 -53.98 17.59 0.90
N TYR A 79 -54.24 17.01 2.08
CA TYR A 79 -53.24 16.32 2.88
C TYR A 79 -53.38 14.80 2.74
N PHE A 80 -52.26 14.11 2.53
CA PHE A 80 -52.16 12.65 2.38
C PHE A 80 -51.28 12.08 3.49
N ALA A 81 -51.61 10.90 4.01
CA ALA A 81 -50.70 10.21 4.92
C ALA A 81 -49.43 9.77 4.16
N SER A 82 -48.26 10.10 4.70
CA SER A 82 -46.98 9.70 4.09
C SER A 82 -46.78 8.19 4.21
N GLY A 83 -46.51 7.52 3.08
CA GLY A 83 -46.52 6.06 2.97
C GLY A 83 -45.24 5.34 3.40
N SER A 84 -44.18 6.04 3.79
CA SER A 84 -42.90 5.39 4.15
C SER A 84 -42.56 5.54 5.64
N PRO A 85 -42.80 4.52 6.48
CA PRO A 85 -42.41 4.52 7.89
C PRO A 85 -40.90 4.68 8.14
N SER A 86 -40.06 4.35 7.16
CA SER A 86 -38.60 4.42 7.24
C SER A 86 -38.07 5.85 7.27
N LYS A 87 -38.50 6.71 6.32
CA LYS A 87 -38.09 8.14 6.28
C LYS A 87 -38.49 8.90 7.55
N PHE A 88 -39.58 8.50 8.20
CA PHE A 88 -40.02 9.10 9.46
C PHE A 88 -39.10 8.75 10.64
N LYS A 89 -38.70 7.47 10.76
CA LYS A 89 -37.77 7.04 11.82
C LYS A 89 -36.43 7.77 11.70
N GLU A 90 -35.92 7.92 10.47
CA GLU A 90 -34.69 8.66 10.19
C GLU A 90 -34.81 10.13 10.59
N HIS A 91 -35.85 10.84 10.15
CA HIS A 91 -36.03 12.27 10.51
C HIS A 91 -36.28 12.51 12.01
N MET A 92 -36.98 11.63 12.71
CA MET A 92 -37.14 11.76 14.17
C MET A 92 -35.81 11.56 14.89
N LEU A 93 -35.03 10.56 14.49
CA LEU A 93 -33.73 10.28 15.06
C LEU A 93 -32.78 11.44 14.82
N GLU A 94 -32.75 11.95 13.58
CA GLU A 94 -31.94 13.10 13.18
C GLU A 94 -32.32 14.36 13.98
N SER A 95 -33.61 14.66 14.12
CA SER A 95 -34.06 15.82 14.90
C SER A 95 -33.74 15.70 16.39
N ALA A 96 -33.85 14.50 16.97
CA ALA A 96 -33.49 14.26 18.36
C ALA A 96 -31.98 14.41 18.60
N VAL A 97 -31.16 13.83 17.73
CA VAL A 97 -29.70 13.93 17.78
C VAL A 97 -29.25 15.37 17.58
N ASN A 98 -29.81 16.08 16.60
CA ASN A 98 -29.47 17.48 16.35
C ASN A 98 -29.83 18.40 17.53
N LYS A 99 -30.96 18.16 18.20
CA LYS A 99 -31.30 18.91 19.44
C LYS A 99 -30.32 18.61 20.58
N LEU A 100 -29.87 17.37 20.71
CA LEU A 100 -28.85 17.01 21.70
C LEU A 100 -27.53 17.71 21.39
N ILE A 101 -27.10 17.71 20.12
CA ILE A 101 -25.86 18.39 19.69
C ILE A 101 -25.98 19.91 19.89
N GLN A 102 -27.11 20.52 19.53
CA GLN A 102 -27.32 21.97 19.75
C GLN A 102 -27.30 22.35 21.23
N ARG A 103 -27.79 21.49 22.12
CA ARG A 103 -27.90 21.80 23.55
C ARG A 103 -26.63 21.52 24.35
N PHE A 104 -25.88 20.49 23.96
CA PHE A 104 -24.69 20.01 24.68
C PHE A 104 -23.38 20.24 23.93
N GLY A 105 -23.43 20.79 22.71
CA GLY A 105 -22.28 21.20 21.92
C GLY A 105 -21.22 20.11 21.72
N SER A 106 -19.97 20.49 21.95
CA SER A 106 -18.79 19.63 21.79
C SER A 106 -18.77 18.43 22.74
N THR A 107 -19.47 18.51 23.88
CA THR A 107 -19.54 17.42 24.86
C THR A 107 -20.36 16.25 24.34
N ALA A 108 -21.50 16.52 23.68
CA ALA A 108 -22.30 15.48 23.05
C ALA A 108 -21.56 14.82 21.89
N THR A 109 -20.87 15.61 21.04
CA THR A 109 -20.09 15.04 19.94
C THR A 109 -18.91 14.22 20.44
N THR A 110 -18.23 14.67 21.50
CA THR A 110 -17.13 13.91 22.13
C THR A 110 -17.66 12.62 22.75
N TYR A 111 -18.76 12.67 23.49
CA TYR A 111 -19.39 11.47 24.07
C TYR A 111 -19.84 10.48 23.00
N PHE A 112 -20.51 10.95 21.94
CA PHE A 112 -20.90 10.10 20.83
C PHE A 112 -19.68 9.49 20.13
N ASN A 113 -18.63 10.27 19.91
CA ASN A 113 -17.38 9.78 19.33
C ASN A 113 -16.68 8.77 20.25
N GLU A 114 -16.71 8.93 21.55
CA GLU A 114 -16.03 8.03 22.49
C GLU A 114 -16.84 6.75 22.77
N ARG A 115 -18.17 6.88 22.89
CA ARG A 115 -19.13 5.79 23.12
C ARG A 115 -19.27 4.92 21.86
N PHE A 116 -19.49 5.54 20.71
CA PHE A 116 -19.65 4.82 19.44
C PHE A 116 -18.31 4.55 18.75
N GLY A 117 -17.28 5.37 18.93
CA GLY A 117 -15.93 5.07 18.41
C GLY A 117 -15.26 3.88 19.09
N ARG A 118 -15.70 3.47 20.29
CA ARG A 118 -15.32 2.17 20.90
C ARG A 118 -15.99 0.98 20.22
N HIS A 119 -17.22 1.13 19.71
CA HIS A 119 -17.90 0.08 18.95
C HIS A 119 -17.53 0.09 17.47
N ALA A 120 -17.24 1.25 16.87
CA ALA A 120 -16.72 1.37 15.51
C ALA A 120 -15.38 0.64 15.39
N ARG A 121 -14.48 0.76 16.38
CA ARG A 121 -13.24 -0.03 16.42
C ARG A 121 -13.44 -1.55 16.57
N MET A 122 -14.60 -1.99 17.07
CA MET A 122 -14.93 -3.41 17.23
C MET A 122 -15.73 -3.96 16.02
N PHE A 123 -16.42 -3.11 15.26
CA PHE A 123 -17.15 -3.47 14.04
C PHE A 123 -16.35 -3.25 12.74
N ASP A 124 -15.34 -2.38 12.72
CA ASP A 124 -14.42 -2.20 11.56
C ASP A 124 -13.27 -3.21 11.54
N MET A 125 -13.12 -4.05 12.56
CA MET A 125 -12.14 -5.16 12.55
C MET A 125 -12.67 -6.39 11.79
N GLY A 126 -13.67 -6.17 10.93
CA GLY A 126 -14.37 -7.17 10.14
C GLY A 126 -14.79 -6.68 8.77
N CYS A 127 -14.05 -5.77 8.11
CA CYS A 127 -14.08 -5.83 6.65
C CYS A 127 -13.42 -7.15 6.27
N MET A 128 -14.21 -8.18 5.93
CA MET A 128 -13.65 -9.39 5.34
C MET A 128 -12.74 -8.92 4.21
N VAL A 129 -11.46 -9.29 4.25
CA VAL A 129 -10.43 -8.82 3.30
C VAL A 129 -10.96 -8.86 1.86
N GLY A 130 -11.80 -9.85 1.52
CA GLY A 130 -12.49 -9.97 0.25
C GLY A 130 -13.41 -8.80 -0.16
N THR A 131 -14.26 -8.27 0.73
CA THR A 131 -15.20 -7.18 0.35
C THR A 131 -14.47 -5.85 0.15
N CYS A 132 -13.46 -5.57 0.98
CA CYS A 132 -12.59 -4.41 0.81
C CYS A 132 -11.68 -4.54 -0.43
N LEU A 133 -11.16 -5.73 -0.71
CA LEU A 133 -10.33 -5.98 -1.90
C LEU A 133 -11.14 -5.87 -3.20
N LEU A 134 -12.38 -6.39 -3.22
CA LEU A 134 -13.31 -6.23 -4.35
C LEU A 134 -13.65 -4.76 -4.60
N GLY A 135 -13.95 -4.00 -3.54
CA GLY A 135 -14.19 -2.55 -3.66
C GLY A 135 -12.96 -1.79 -4.17
N PHE A 136 -11.77 -2.19 -3.74
CA PHE A 136 -10.51 -1.60 -4.21
C PHE A 136 -10.22 -1.92 -5.68
N LEU A 137 -10.42 -3.17 -6.12
CA LEU A 137 -10.25 -3.57 -7.52
C LEU A 137 -11.32 -2.99 -8.44
N GLN A 138 -12.51 -2.69 -7.92
CA GLN A 138 -13.57 -2.00 -8.67
C GLN A 138 -13.30 -0.49 -8.80
N SER A 139 -12.51 0.09 -7.90
CA SER A 139 -12.09 1.49 -8.00
C SER A 139 -11.13 1.69 -9.18
N ARG A 140 -11.33 2.78 -9.95
CA ARG A 140 -10.50 3.10 -11.13
C ARG A 140 -9.02 3.20 -10.77
N ASP A 141 -8.70 3.82 -9.64
CA ASP A 141 -7.32 4.05 -9.20
C ASP A 141 -6.66 2.77 -8.68
N GLY A 142 -7.38 1.98 -7.88
CA GLY A 142 -6.89 0.69 -7.38
C GLY A 142 -6.65 -0.31 -8.51
N LEU A 143 -7.53 -0.34 -9.51
CA LEU A 143 -7.35 -1.15 -10.71
C LEU A 143 -6.13 -0.72 -11.52
N MET A 144 -5.92 0.59 -11.75
CA MET A 144 -4.75 1.08 -12.49
C MET A 144 -3.43 0.77 -11.77
N VAL A 145 -3.39 0.94 -10.46
CA VAL A 145 -2.21 0.63 -9.64
C VAL A 145 -1.89 -0.86 -9.68
N THR A 146 -2.90 -1.72 -9.52
CA THR A 146 -2.71 -3.18 -9.54
C THR A 146 -2.31 -3.70 -10.90
N LEU A 147 -2.93 -3.24 -11.98
CA LEU A 147 -2.57 -3.62 -13.35
C LEU A 147 -1.17 -3.14 -13.73
N GLY A 148 -0.81 -1.90 -13.41
CA GLY A 148 0.52 -1.36 -13.67
C GLY A 148 1.61 -2.11 -12.90
N ALA A 149 1.34 -2.44 -11.64
CA ALA A 149 2.23 -3.25 -10.82
C ALA A 149 2.36 -4.68 -11.34
N LEU A 150 1.26 -5.32 -11.74
CA LEU A 150 1.28 -6.65 -12.35
C LEU A 150 2.10 -6.66 -13.64
N PHE A 151 1.91 -5.65 -14.50
CA PHE A 151 2.68 -5.50 -15.74
C PHE A 151 4.19 -5.38 -15.45
N LEU A 152 4.58 -4.52 -14.49
CA LEU A 152 5.98 -4.40 -14.06
C LEU A 152 6.53 -5.71 -13.49
N ALA A 153 5.73 -6.44 -12.72
CA ALA A 153 6.11 -7.75 -12.18
C ALA A 153 6.38 -8.77 -13.29
N VAL A 154 5.47 -8.86 -14.27
CA VAL A 154 5.61 -9.77 -15.42
C VAL A 154 6.85 -9.42 -16.23
N VAL A 155 7.05 -8.14 -16.57
CA VAL A 155 8.24 -7.68 -17.30
C VAL A 155 9.51 -8.03 -16.52
N ALA A 156 9.53 -7.81 -15.20
CA ALA A 156 10.69 -8.12 -14.37
C ALA A 156 11.00 -9.63 -14.35
N LEU A 157 9.99 -10.48 -14.22
CA LEU A 157 10.15 -11.93 -14.25
C LEU A 157 10.64 -12.45 -15.61
N LEU A 158 10.12 -11.90 -16.72
CA LEU A 158 10.57 -12.24 -18.07
C LEU A 158 12.05 -11.87 -18.26
N GLN A 159 12.48 -10.74 -17.71
CA GLN A 159 13.87 -10.30 -17.79
C GLN A 159 14.79 -11.14 -16.89
N LEU A 160 14.31 -11.61 -15.74
CA LEU A 160 15.06 -12.54 -14.89
C LEU A 160 15.31 -13.90 -15.54
N LYS A 161 14.42 -14.34 -16.44
CA LYS A 161 14.58 -15.59 -17.19
C LYS A 161 15.68 -15.52 -18.26
N ARG A 162 16.06 -14.31 -18.70
CA ARG A 162 17.13 -14.13 -19.69
C ARG A 162 18.48 -14.49 -19.07
N SER A 163 19.14 -15.49 -19.64
CA SER A 163 20.46 -15.99 -19.19
C SER A 163 21.57 -14.95 -19.34
N ASP A 164 21.45 -14.05 -20.33
CA ASP A 164 22.49 -13.08 -20.68
C ASP A 164 22.59 -11.86 -19.76
N LEU A 165 21.72 -11.72 -18.77
CA LEU A 165 21.82 -10.59 -17.85
C LEU A 165 22.96 -10.78 -16.85
N SER A 166 23.80 -9.76 -16.71
CA SER A 166 24.79 -9.68 -15.65
C SER A 166 24.13 -9.75 -14.27
N VAL A 167 24.89 -10.22 -13.27
CA VAL A 167 24.40 -10.35 -11.89
C VAL A 167 23.76 -9.04 -11.41
N ARG A 168 24.41 -7.89 -11.67
CA ARG A 168 23.89 -6.55 -11.33
C ARG A 168 22.53 -6.24 -11.97
N LYS A 169 22.31 -6.62 -13.24
CA LYS A 169 21.02 -6.42 -13.91
C LYS A 169 19.95 -7.36 -13.34
N LYS A 170 20.30 -8.62 -13.03
CA LYS A 170 19.39 -9.56 -12.36
C LYS A 170 19.00 -9.03 -10.98
N THR A 171 19.93 -8.47 -10.22
CA THR A 171 19.66 -7.77 -8.96
C THR A 171 18.58 -6.71 -9.12
N ALA A 172 18.74 -5.81 -10.10
CA ALA A 172 17.80 -4.71 -10.31
C ALA A 172 16.38 -5.21 -10.63
N TRP A 173 16.26 -6.28 -11.41
CA TRP A 173 14.95 -6.88 -11.72
C TRP A 173 14.33 -7.60 -10.52
N ILE A 174 15.14 -8.21 -9.64
CA ILE A 174 14.67 -8.77 -8.37
C ILE A 174 14.03 -7.68 -7.51
N TYR A 175 14.73 -6.55 -7.30
CA TYR A 175 14.19 -5.43 -6.53
C TYR A 175 12.93 -4.82 -7.18
N THR A 176 12.93 -4.71 -8.51
CA THR A 176 11.75 -4.26 -9.27
C THR A 176 10.55 -5.17 -9.01
N THR A 177 10.77 -6.49 -8.96
CA THR A 177 9.73 -7.48 -8.65
C THR A 177 9.20 -7.28 -7.22
N PHE A 178 10.07 -7.13 -6.22
CA PHE A 178 9.64 -6.86 -4.84
C PHE A 178 8.86 -5.56 -4.71
N PHE A 179 9.33 -4.48 -5.34
CA PHE A 179 8.62 -3.21 -5.35
C PHE A 179 7.24 -3.33 -6.01
N SER A 180 7.15 -4.03 -7.15
CA SER A 180 5.88 -4.22 -7.86
C SER A 180 4.85 -5.00 -7.03
N VAL A 181 5.27 -5.92 -6.17
CA VAL A 181 4.36 -6.65 -5.28
C VAL A 181 4.01 -5.83 -4.04
N LEU A 182 4.99 -5.13 -3.46
CA LEU A 182 4.82 -4.42 -2.20
C LEU A 182 4.03 -3.11 -2.36
N PHE A 183 4.19 -2.41 -3.49
CA PHE A 183 3.55 -1.12 -3.72
C PHE A 183 2.02 -1.18 -3.71
N PRO A 184 1.34 -2.09 -4.44
CA PRO A 184 -0.11 -2.24 -4.35
C PRO A 184 -0.59 -2.63 -2.95
N LEU A 185 0.16 -3.47 -2.23
CA LEU A 185 -0.18 -3.88 -0.88
C LEU A 185 -0.15 -2.69 0.10
N VAL A 186 0.92 -1.90 0.06
CA VAL A 186 1.06 -0.69 0.89
C VAL A 186 0.03 0.37 0.49
N TYR A 187 -0.22 0.55 -0.80
CA TYR A 187 -1.23 1.50 -1.27
C TYR A 187 -2.63 1.07 -0.81
N PHE A 188 -2.96 -0.22 -0.91
CA PHE A 188 -4.22 -0.78 -0.39
C PHE A 188 -4.36 -0.51 1.11
N THR A 189 -3.37 -0.88 1.93
CA THR A 189 -3.46 -0.70 3.39
C THR A 189 -3.60 0.76 3.81
N LEU A 190 -2.96 1.69 3.10
CA LEU A 190 -3.11 3.12 3.36
C LEU A 190 -4.42 3.71 2.82
N SER A 191 -5.06 3.04 1.86
CA SER A 191 -6.34 3.47 1.30
C SER A 191 -7.55 3.05 2.16
N VAL A 192 -7.45 1.94 2.91
CA VAL A 192 -8.56 1.41 3.74
C VAL A 192 -9.07 2.41 4.78
N PRO A 193 -8.23 3.12 5.57
CA PRO A 193 -8.71 4.10 6.55
C PRO A 193 -9.37 5.33 5.92
N CYS A 194 -9.25 5.51 4.60
CA CYS A 194 -9.77 6.65 3.86
C CYS A 194 -11.04 6.35 3.06
N ALA A 195 -11.70 5.22 3.33
CA ALA A 195 -12.95 4.83 2.69
C ALA A 195 -14.08 5.84 2.98
N GLY A 196 -14.23 6.84 2.10
CA GLY A 196 -15.35 7.80 2.13
C GLY A 196 -15.09 9.19 1.53
N MET A 197 -13.84 9.61 1.30
CA MET A 197 -13.55 10.97 0.81
C MET A 197 -12.57 11.00 -0.38
N LEU A 198 -13.05 11.54 -1.52
CA LEU A 198 -12.31 11.74 -2.78
C LEU A 198 -11.00 12.54 -2.63
N ALA A 199 -10.88 13.39 -1.60
CA ALA A 199 -9.70 14.22 -1.37
C ALA A 199 -8.44 13.44 -0.90
N CYS A 200 -8.57 12.15 -0.59
CA CYS A 200 -7.49 11.36 0.00
C CYS A 200 -6.61 10.63 -1.02
N GLN A 201 -7.15 10.26 -2.19
CA GLN A 201 -6.50 9.32 -3.12
C GLN A 201 -5.17 9.83 -3.69
N ALA A 202 -5.10 11.10 -4.09
CA ALA A 202 -3.86 11.67 -4.66
C ALA A 202 -2.72 11.74 -3.63
N LYS A 203 -3.03 12.05 -2.36
CA LYS A 203 -2.02 12.13 -1.28
C LYS A 203 -1.54 10.75 -0.82
N THR A 204 -2.33 9.69 -1.04
CA THR A 204 -1.97 8.33 -0.64
C THR A 204 -0.83 7.76 -1.50
N VAL A 205 -0.77 8.07 -2.79
CA VAL A 205 0.33 7.60 -3.68
C VAL A 205 1.68 8.15 -3.22
N PHE A 206 1.76 9.45 -2.92
CA PHE A 206 3.00 10.09 -2.46
C PHE A 206 3.49 9.56 -1.11
N LYS A 207 2.58 9.05 -0.26
CA LYS A 207 2.94 8.38 1.00
C LYS A 207 3.32 6.92 0.80
N ALA A 208 2.60 6.20 -0.06
CA ALA A 208 2.82 4.78 -0.32
C ALA A 208 4.16 4.53 -1.02
N LEU A 209 4.57 5.41 -1.93
CA LEU A 209 5.79 5.27 -2.73
C LEU A 209 7.08 5.12 -1.88
N PRO A 210 7.41 6.05 -0.96
CA PRO A 210 8.64 5.93 -0.16
C PRO A 210 8.59 4.71 0.79
N ILE A 211 7.42 4.39 1.33
CA ILE A 211 7.25 3.23 2.23
C ILE A 211 7.48 1.92 1.47
N ALA A 212 6.88 1.78 0.29
CA ALA A 212 7.08 0.62 -0.58
C ALA A 212 8.52 0.52 -1.09
N LEU A 213 9.16 1.65 -1.41
CA LEU A 213 10.56 1.67 -1.83
C LEU A 213 11.48 1.18 -0.70
N LEU A 214 11.35 1.75 0.50
CA LEU A 214 12.14 1.33 1.67
C LEU A 214 11.89 -0.13 2.01
N GLY A 215 10.63 -0.56 2.04
CA GLY A 215 10.28 -1.96 2.30
C GLY A 215 10.86 -2.91 1.26
N SER A 216 10.87 -2.54 -0.02
CA SER A 216 11.46 -3.36 -1.09
C SER A 216 12.98 -3.48 -0.99
N ILE A 217 13.67 -2.42 -0.54
CA ILE A 217 15.12 -2.41 -0.30
C ILE A 217 15.45 -3.34 0.86
N VAL A 218 14.74 -3.20 1.99
CA VAL A 218 14.94 -4.04 3.18
C VAL A 218 14.66 -5.50 2.86
N LEU A 219 13.53 -5.79 2.20
CA LEU A 219 13.15 -7.14 1.82
C LEU A 219 14.17 -7.75 0.85
N GLY A 220 14.60 -6.99 -0.16
CA GLY A 220 15.60 -7.48 -1.11
C GLY A 220 16.97 -7.69 -0.48
N TYR A 221 17.39 -6.85 0.48
CA TYR A 221 18.62 -7.08 1.24
C TYR A 221 18.58 -8.39 2.03
N LEU A 222 17.46 -8.69 2.68
CA LEU A 222 17.28 -9.92 3.47
C LEU A 222 17.17 -11.17 2.60
N VAL A 223 16.45 -11.10 1.48
CA VAL A 223 16.13 -12.27 0.64
C VAL A 223 17.17 -12.52 -0.46
N SER A 224 17.92 -11.49 -0.89
CA SER A 224 18.85 -11.61 -2.02
C SER A 224 19.93 -12.69 -1.88
N PRO A 225 20.60 -12.93 -0.72
CA PRO A 225 21.62 -13.97 -0.63
C PRO A 225 21.04 -15.37 -0.86
N LEU A 226 19.83 -15.61 -0.34
CA LEU A 226 19.10 -16.86 -0.51
C LEU A 226 18.70 -17.07 -1.97
N LEU A 227 18.29 -15.99 -2.63
CA LEU A 227 17.88 -16.01 -4.02
C LEU A 227 19.08 -16.23 -4.96
N TYR A 228 20.22 -15.56 -4.74
CA TYR A 228 21.44 -15.79 -5.53
C TYR A 228 21.93 -17.22 -5.42
N ARG A 229 21.95 -17.79 -4.22
CA ARG A 229 22.37 -19.19 -4.03
C ARG A 229 21.54 -20.15 -4.90
N ARG A 230 20.22 -19.95 -4.98
CA ARG A 230 19.34 -20.77 -5.82
C ARG A 230 19.49 -20.46 -7.31
N MET A 231 19.49 -19.18 -7.69
CA MET A 231 19.55 -18.75 -9.08
C MET A 231 20.87 -19.12 -9.76
N LEU A 232 21.99 -18.98 -9.05
CA LEU A 232 23.32 -19.31 -9.53
C LEU A 232 23.70 -20.78 -9.28
N LYS A 233 22.77 -21.58 -8.72
CA LYS A 233 23.01 -22.99 -8.32
C LYS A 233 24.32 -23.16 -7.54
N ALA A 234 24.61 -22.18 -6.69
CA ALA A 234 25.91 -22.07 -6.04
C ALA A 234 26.08 -23.15 -4.98
N ARG A 235 27.23 -23.82 -5.00
CA ARG A 235 27.59 -24.88 -4.05
C ARG A 235 28.60 -24.35 -3.05
N GLU A 236 28.58 -24.86 -1.82
CA GLU A 236 29.62 -24.49 -0.86
C GLU A 236 30.97 -25.02 -1.36
N LEU A 237 31.95 -24.12 -1.44
CA LEU A 237 33.32 -24.52 -1.75
C LEU A 237 33.84 -25.24 -0.51
N GLY A 238 34.17 -26.53 -0.65
CA GLY A 238 34.69 -27.34 0.46
C GLY A 238 36.04 -26.83 0.98
N ASP A 239 36.60 -27.56 1.94
CA ASP A 239 37.92 -27.24 2.50
C ASP A 239 38.97 -27.28 1.40
N GLY A 240 39.41 -26.09 1.01
CA GLY A 240 40.30 -25.88 -0.11
C GLY A 240 41.12 -24.63 0.12
N GLU A 241 42.13 -24.45 -0.71
CA GLU A 241 43.11 -23.39 -0.54
C GLU A 241 42.49 -21.98 -0.51
N ILE A 242 41.47 -21.76 -1.34
CA ILE A 242 40.71 -20.49 -1.40
C ILE A 242 39.91 -20.25 -0.12
N ALA A 243 39.22 -21.28 0.39
CA ALA A 243 38.48 -21.19 1.65
C ALA A 243 39.44 -20.91 2.83
N GLY A 244 40.63 -21.53 2.82
CA GLY A 244 41.70 -21.29 3.79
C GLY A 244 42.21 -19.85 3.75
N MET A 245 42.46 -19.28 2.55
CA MET A 245 42.84 -17.87 2.40
C MET A 245 41.77 -16.92 2.94
N VAL A 246 40.50 -17.15 2.60
CA VAL A 246 39.39 -16.34 3.10
C VAL A 246 39.29 -16.42 4.63
N SER A 247 39.45 -17.61 5.21
CA SER A 247 39.49 -17.80 6.66
C SER A 247 40.62 -17.02 7.31
N LEU A 248 41.85 -17.15 6.77
CA LEU A 248 43.04 -16.47 7.28
C LEU A 248 42.86 -14.95 7.29
N TYR A 249 42.42 -14.38 6.17
CA TYR A 249 42.24 -12.93 6.05
C TYR A 249 41.06 -12.42 6.88
N SER A 250 39.96 -13.16 6.95
CA SER A 250 38.83 -12.78 7.79
C SER A 250 39.22 -12.71 9.27
N SER A 251 40.00 -13.69 9.75
CA SER A 251 40.54 -13.70 11.12
C SER A 251 41.50 -12.53 11.37
N ARG A 252 42.41 -12.24 10.44
CA ARG A 252 43.32 -11.07 10.55
C ARG A 252 42.57 -9.74 10.57
N LEU A 253 41.41 -9.68 9.92
CA LEU A 253 40.58 -8.48 9.84
C LEU A 253 39.58 -8.35 11.00
N GLY A 254 39.49 -9.36 11.88
CA GLY A 254 38.55 -9.37 13.00
C GLY A 254 37.09 -9.40 12.56
N MET A 255 36.80 -9.96 11.38
CA MET A 255 35.44 -10.02 10.82
C MET A 255 34.87 -11.43 10.88
N ARG A 256 33.54 -11.53 10.88
CA ARG A 256 32.85 -12.82 10.77
C ARG A 256 33.23 -13.48 9.45
N GLN A 257 33.71 -14.72 9.51
CA GLN A 257 34.13 -15.48 8.33
C GLN A 257 32.97 -15.58 7.32
N PRO A 258 33.16 -15.09 6.08
CA PRO A 258 32.16 -15.23 5.04
C PRO A 258 32.18 -16.65 4.46
N LYS A 259 31.00 -17.13 4.06
CA LYS A 259 30.89 -18.37 3.29
C LYS A 259 31.41 -18.16 1.87
N VAL A 260 32.17 -19.10 1.35
CA VAL A 260 32.61 -19.09 -0.06
C VAL A 260 31.76 -20.07 -0.85
N LEU A 261 31.06 -19.56 -1.87
CA LEU A 261 30.21 -20.35 -2.74
C LEU A 261 30.80 -20.40 -4.16
N LEU A 262 30.92 -21.60 -4.70
CA LEU A 262 31.32 -21.84 -6.08
C LEU A 262 30.10 -21.75 -7.00
N VAL A 263 30.19 -20.90 -8.02
CA VAL A 263 29.19 -20.76 -9.07
C VAL A 263 29.70 -21.48 -10.32
N ASP A 264 28.89 -22.39 -10.84
CA ASP A 264 29.19 -23.15 -12.06
C ASP A 264 28.89 -22.29 -13.31
N ASP A 265 29.79 -21.34 -13.58
CA ASP A 265 29.73 -20.42 -14.74
C ASP A 265 31.15 -20.24 -15.30
N GLN A 266 31.26 -20.25 -16.63
CA GLN A 266 32.51 -20.02 -17.36
C GLN A 266 32.86 -18.52 -17.39
N LYS A 267 31.89 -17.63 -17.18
CA LYS A 267 32.15 -16.21 -17.07
C LYS A 267 32.94 -15.93 -15.79
N PRO A 268 34.13 -15.31 -15.87
CA PRO A 268 34.98 -15.06 -14.72
C PRO A 268 34.36 -13.92 -13.88
N VAL A 269 33.65 -14.28 -12.80
CA VAL A 269 32.94 -13.36 -11.93
C VAL A 269 33.20 -13.69 -10.46
N ALA A 270 33.55 -12.68 -9.67
CA ALA A 270 33.51 -12.71 -8.22
C ALA A 270 32.66 -11.54 -7.70
N PHE A 271 31.90 -11.78 -6.63
CA PHE A 271 31.19 -10.71 -5.91
C PHE A 271 30.85 -11.15 -4.49
N SER A 272 30.68 -10.16 -3.61
CA SER A 272 30.35 -10.36 -2.20
C SER A 272 28.98 -9.80 -1.82
N THR A 273 28.33 -10.45 -0.85
CA THR A 273 27.09 -9.99 -0.21
C THR A 273 27.23 -10.05 1.31
N ALA A 274 26.88 -8.96 2.00
CA ALA A 274 27.03 -8.74 3.43
C ALA A 274 25.70 -8.90 4.19
N GLY A 275 24.73 -9.61 3.62
CA GLY A 275 23.46 -9.94 4.29
C GLY A 275 23.68 -10.68 5.63
N LEU A 276 22.62 -11.24 6.22
CA LEU A 276 22.69 -11.90 7.54
C LEU A 276 23.87 -12.87 7.72
N GLN A 277 24.27 -13.54 6.63
CA GLN A 277 25.50 -14.29 6.53
C GLN A 277 26.36 -13.74 5.38
N PRO A 278 27.51 -13.09 5.68
CA PRO A 278 28.46 -12.65 4.67
C PRO A 278 28.83 -13.82 3.76
N THR A 279 28.75 -13.61 2.46
CA THR A 279 28.97 -14.66 1.45
C THR A 279 29.72 -14.09 0.26
N ILE A 280 30.74 -14.81 -0.20
CA ILE A 280 31.51 -14.51 -1.40
C ILE A 280 31.17 -15.55 -2.45
N PHE A 281 30.75 -15.10 -3.63
CA PHE A 281 30.51 -15.96 -4.77
C PHE A 281 31.70 -15.89 -5.70
N VAL A 282 32.19 -17.06 -6.12
CA VAL A 282 33.32 -17.19 -7.03
C VAL A 282 32.93 -18.15 -8.15
N SER A 283 33.06 -17.75 -9.40
CA SER A 283 32.79 -18.62 -10.56
C SER A 283 33.96 -19.56 -10.86
N VAL A 284 33.67 -20.74 -11.43
CA VAL A 284 34.71 -21.66 -11.97
C VAL A 284 35.62 -20.95 -12.98
N GLY A 285 35.06 -20.20 -13.94
CA GLY A 285 35.87 -19.50 -14.95
C GLY A 285 36.83 -18.45 -14.38
N LEU A 286 36.55 -17.88 -13.21
CA LEU A 286 37.46 -16.96 -12.53
C LEU A 286 38.67 -17.70 -11.95
N LEU A 287 38.43 -18.86 -11.35
CA LEU A 287 39.48 -19.69 -10.77
C LEU A 287 40.40 -20.29 -11.85
N GLU A 288 39.85 -20.55 -13.04
CA GLU A 288 40.63 -21.02 -14.20
C GLU A 288 41.42 -19.89 -14.86
N LEU A 289 40.87 -18.67 -14.91
CA LEU A 289 41.52 -17.52 -15.57
C LEU A 289 42.65 -16.90 -14.73
N LEU A 290 42.49 -16.89 -13.41
CA LEU A 290 43.39 -16.20 -12.50
C LEU A 290 44.37 -17.16 -11.85
N THR A 291 45.62 -16.72 -11.73
CA THR A 291 46.61 -17.41 -10.90
C THR A 291 46.24 -17.28 -9.42
N LYS A 292 46.78 -18.15 -8.57
CA LYS A 292 46.58 -18.12 -7.11
C LYS A 292 46.76 -16.73 -6.48
N LYS A 293 47.82 -16.01 -6.87
CA LYS A 293 48.14 -14.66 -6.37
C LYS A 293 47.16 -13.59 -6.88
N GLU A 294 46.65 -13.74 -8.10
CA GLU A 294 45.63 -12.85 -8.66
C GLU A 294 44.26 -13.10 -8.03
N ALA A 295 43.88 -14.36 -7.83
CA ALA A 295 42.67 -14.75 -7.12
C ALA A 295 42.69 -14.24 -5.67
N GLU A 296 43.82 -14.38 -4.97
CA GLU A 296 44.04 -13.79 -3.64
C GLU A 296 43.78 -12.28 -3.61
N ALA A 297 44.31 -11.54 -4.60
CA ALA A 297 44.12 -10.09 -4.70
C ALA A 297 42.64 -9.71 -4.88
N VAL A 298 41.91 -10.46 -5.72
CA VAL A 298 40.47 -10.26 -5.95
C VAL A 298 39.67 -10.61 -4.71
N LEU A 299 40.00 -11.68 -3.99
CA LEU A 299 39.33 -12.05 -2.75
C LEU A 299 39.55 -11.00 -1.66
N LEU A 300 40.74 -10.43 -1.55
CA LEU A 300 41.03 -9.32 -0.64
C LEU A 300 40.22 -8.06 -0.97
N HIS A 301 40.07 -7.75 -2.27
CA HIS A 301 39.20 -6.67 -2.73
C HIS A 301 37.73 -6.91 -2.30
N GLU A 302 37.21 -8.12 -2.49
CA GLU A 302 35.85 -8.49 -2.06
C GLU A 302 35.68 -8.51 -0.54
N LEU A 303 36.70 -8.94 0.22
CA LEU A 303 36.70 -8.86 1.68
C LEU A 303 36.68 -7.42 2.17
N SER A 304 37.35 -6.49 1.47
CA SER A 304 37.26 -5.06 1.77
C SER A 304 35.83 -4.55 1.66
N HIS A 305 35.08 -5.01 0.65
CA HIS A 305 33.68 -4.65 0.48
C HIS A 305 32.83 -5.16 1.63
N LEU A 306 33.11 -6.36 2.16
CA LEU A 306 32.41 -6.91 3.32
C LEU A 306 32.78 -6.21 4.64
N LYS A 307 34.04 -5.77 4.78
CA LYS A 307 34.52 -5.09 5.98
C LYS A 307 34.00 -3.65 6.10
N ASN A 308 34.07 -2.89 5.02
CA ASN A 308 33.70 -1.45 5.01
C ASN A 308 32.24 -1.22 4.64
N SER A 309 31.40 -2.26 4.73
CA SER A 309 30.18 -2.35 3.94
C SER A 309 29.07 -1.40 4.42
N ASN A 310 28.89 -0.28 3.71
CA ASN A 310 27.60 0.35 3.52
C ASN A 310 26.91 -0.29 2.30
N GLN A 311 26.67 -1.61 2.32
CA GLN A 311 26.03 -2.29 1.18
C GLN A 311 24.65 -1.72 0.86
N LEU A 312 23.91 -1.25 1.87
CA LEU A 312 22.67 -0.52 1.69
C LEU A 312 22.82 0.68 0.74
N PHE A 313 23.99 1.36 0.72
CA PHE A 313 24.28 2.48 -0.17
C PHE A 313 24.56 2.03 -1.62
N LYS A 314 25.31 0.93 -1.82
CA LYS A 314 25.50 0.33 -3.16
C LYS A 314 24.16 -0.16 -3.75
N PHE A 315 23.28 -0.69 -2.92
CA PHE A 315 21.95 -1.14 -3.35
C PHE A 315 20.94 0.00 -3.52
N SER A 316 20.94 1.01 -2.65
CA SER A 316 20.06 2.18 -2.77
C SER A 316 20.44 3.05 -3.96
N SER A 317 21.73 3.26 -4.23
CA SER A 317 22.22 4.07 -5.36
C SER A 317 21.76 3.54 -6.72
N LEU A 318 21.57 2.23 -6.88
CA LEU A 318 20.99 1.62 -8.09
C LEU A 318 19.53 2.03 -8.33
N LEU A 319 18.74 2.14 -7.26
CA LEU A 319 17.34 2.57 -7.32
C LEU A 319 17.23 4.10 -7.46
N VAL A 320 18.05 4.84 -6.70
CA VAL A 320 18.11 6.30 -6.74
C VAL A 320 18.52 6.80 -8.13
N LYS A 321 19.51 6.17 -8.79
CA LYS A 321 19.92 6.52 -10.18
C LYS A 321 18.80 6.43 -11.21
N ARG A 322 17.77 5.61 -10.96
CA ARG A 322 16.65 5.39 -11.89
C ARG A 322 15.45 6.28 -11.59
N LEU A 323 15.37 6.82 -10.37
CA LEU A 323 14.24 7.62 -9.89
C LEU A 323 14.56 9.11 -9.76
N VAL A 324 15.83 9.50 -9.67
CA VAL A 324 16.26 10.89 -9.42
C VAL A 324 16.76 11.55 -10.72
N PRO A 325 16.38 12.82 -10.99
CA PRO A 325 16.82 13.56 -12.17
C PRO A 325 18.35 13.66 -12.26
N VAL A 326 18.83 13.82 -13.51
CA VAL A 326 20.23 13.71 -13.97
C VAL A 326 21.26 14.46 -13.10
N PHE A 327 20.88 15.54 -12.42
CA PHE A 327 21.79 16.38 -11.61
C PHE A 327 22.37 15.70 -10.36
N SER A 328 21.63 14.83 -9.65
CA SER A 328 22.18 14.10 -8.48
C SER A 328 22.93 12.81 -8.84
N ILE A 329 22.97 12.42 -10.12
CA ILE A 329 23.63 11.17 -10.54
C ILE A 329 25.16 11.30 -10.44
N ASN A 330 25.71 12.51 -10.61
CA ASN A 330 27.14 12.76 -10.60
C ASN A 330 27.77 12.57 -9.21
N GLU A 331 27.12 13.05 -8.14
CA GLU A 331 27.58 12.86 -6.76
C GLU A 331 27.60 11.37 -6.38
N ILE A 332 26.52 10.64 -6.71
CA ILE A 332 26.43 9.19 -6.46
C ILE A 332 27.52 8.42 -7.21
N ARG A 333 27.91 8.87 -8.41
CA ARG A 333 28.99 8.24 -9.18
C ARG A 333 30.35 8.45 -8.50
N ALA A 334 30.62 9.65 -8.01
CA ALA A 334 31.86 9.96 -7.30
C ALA A 334 31.99 9.11 -6.02
N ASP A 335 30.91 8.95 -5.26
CA ASP A 335 30.91 8.11 -4.05
C ASP A 335 31.17 6.63 -4.36
N LEU A 336 30.56 6.10 -5.43
CA LEU A 336 30.80 4.72 -5.87
C LEU A 336 32.26 4.51 -6.29
N GLU A 337 32.85 5.46 -7.01
CA GLU A 337 34.24 5.39 -7.45
C GLU A 337 35.21 5.44 -6.26
N ASN A 338 34.92 6.28 -5.27
CA ASN A 338 35.67 6.34 -4.02
C ASN A 338 35.65 5.00 -3.26
N GLU A 339 34.51 4.32 -3.22
CA GLU A 339 34.39 3.01 -2.58
C GLU A 339 35.20 1.92 -3.30
N GLU A 340 35.18 1.89 -4.63
CA GLU A 340 36.01 0.94 -5.41
C GLU A 340 37.51 1.22 -5.24
N LEU A 341 37.91 2.51 -5.19
CA LEU A 341 39.30 2.90 -4.92
C LEU A 341 39.76 2.49 -3.51
N LYS A 342 38.90 2.61 -2.49
CA LYS A 342 39.20 2.13 -1.13
C LYS A 342 39.44 0.63 -1.12
N ALA A 343 38.60 -0.14 -1.81
CA ALA A 343 38.73 -1.59 -1.90
C ALA A 343 40.01 -2.01 -2.63
N ASP A 344 40.37 -1.31 -3.72
CA ASP A 344 41.63 -1.53 -4.42
C ASP A 344 42.84 -1.26 -3.51
N ARG A 345 42.87 -0.10 -2.85
CA ARG A 345 43.96 0.28 -1.94
C ARG A 345 44.13 -0.73 -0.81
N PHE A 346 43.01 -1.21 -0.26
CA PHE A 346 43.03 -2.23 0.78
C PHE A 346 43.68 -3.54 0.31
N ALA A 347 43.28 -4.04 -0.86
CA ALA A 347 43.87 -5.26 -1.43
C ALA A 347 45.38 -5.10 -1.67
N VAL A 348 45.81 -3.95 -2.22
CA VAL A 348 47.23 -3.64 -2.42
C VAL A 348 48.00 -3.56 -1.10
N GLN A 349 47.41 -2.93 -0.07
CA GLN A 349 48.04 -2.79 1.25
C GLN A 349 48.25 -4.14 1.92
N VAL A 350 47.28 -5.05 1.85
CA VAL A 350 47.37 -6.38 2.49
C VAL A 350 48.34 -7.29 1.73
N GLN A 351 48.32 -7.25 0.39
CA GLN A 351 49.20 -8.08 -0.43
C GLN A 351 50.63 -7.51 -0.56
N GLY A 352 50.83 -6.23 -0.29
CA GLY A 352 52.10 -5.51 -0.42
C GLY A 352 52.47 -5.16 -1.87
N THR A 353 51.62 -5.47 -2.85
CA THR A 353 51.86 -5.16 -4.26
C THR A 353 50.54 -4.99 -5.02
N GLY A 354 50.49 -4.03 -5.94
CA GLY A 354 49.34 -3.83 -6.83
C GLY A 354 49.39 -4.64 -8.12
N ARG A 355 50.49 -5.35 -8.39
CA ARG A 355 50.71 -6.05 -9.67
C ARG A 355 49.66 -7.13 -9.93
N HIS A 356 49.31 -7.91 -8.90
CA HIS A 356 48.37 -9.02 -9.05
C HIS A 356 46.94 -8.53 -9.28
N LEU A 357 46.50 -7.50 -8.55
CA LEU A 357 45.18 -6.91 -8.76
C LEU A 357 45.06 -6.25 -10.14
N ALA A 358 46.09 -5.51 -10.57
CA ALA A 358 46.12 -4.88 -11.89
C ALA A 358 46.13 -5.92 -13.02
N SER A 359 46.90 -7.00 -12.87
CA SER A 359 46.93 -8.13 -13.82
C SER A 359 45.57 -8.82 -13.91
N ALA A 360 44.90 -9.07 -12.77
CA ALA A 360 43.56 -9.65 -12.72
C ALA A 360 42.54 -8.77 -13.46
N LYS A 361 42.53 -7.45 -13.20
CA LYS A 361 41.66 -6.49 -13.90
C LYS A 361 41.88 -6.51 -15.42
N LYS A 362 43.13 -6.53 -15.86
CA LYS A 362 43.47 -6.64 -17.29
C LYS A 362 42.91 -7.92 -17.93
N LYS A 363 42.98 -9.06 -17.23
CA LYS A 363 42.40 -10.33 -17.69
C LYS A 363 40.87 -10.28 -17.77
N PHE A 364 40.20 -9.64 -16.80
CA PHE A 364 38.75 -9.41 -16.88
C PHE A 364 38.36 -8.53 -18.06
N ASP A 365 39.08 -7.43 -18.28
CA ASP A 365 38.80 -6.52 -19.38
C ASP A 365 39.00 -7.20 -20.75
N ALA A 366 40.05 -8.01 -20.88
CA ALA A 366 40.32 -8.81 -22.08
C ALA A 366 39.22 -9.87 -22.35
N PHE A 367 38.72 -10.53 -21.31
CA PHE A 367 37.59 -11.46 -21.45
C PHE A 367 36.31 -10.73 -21.88
N HIS A 368 36.03 -9.56 -21.30
CA HIS A 368 34.84 -8.75 -21.63
C HIS A 368 34.91 -8.09 -23.02
N SER A 369 36.10 -7.75 -23.54
CA SER A 369 36.24 -7.31 -24.93
C SER A 369 35.98 -8.47 -25.90
N PHE A 370 36.54 -9.65 -25.63
CA PHE A 370 36.34 -10.84 -26.45
C PHE A 370 34.86 -11.26 -26.50
N ASP A 371 34.18 -11.37 -25.35
CA ASP A 371 32.76 -11.73 -25.26
C ASP A 371 31.86 -10.75 -26.03
N ARG A 372 32.19 -9.44 -26.02
CA ARG A 372 31.45 -8.42 -26.79
C ARG A 372 31.66 -8.56 -28.29
N GLU A 373 32.88 -8.80 -28.74
CA GLU A 373 33.19 -9.01 -30.17
C GLU A 373 32.49 -10.26 -30.71
N THR A 374 32.53 -11.39 -29.98
CA THR A 374 31.81 -12.60 -30.39
C THR A 374 30.30 -12.44 -30.43
N ARG A 375 29.70 -11.60 -29.57
CA ARG A 375 28.25 -11.35 -29.63
C ARG A 375 27.83 -10.43 -30.76
N CYS A 376 28.65 -9.43 -31.09
CA CYS A 376 28.39 -8.54 -32.22
C CYS A 376 28.70 -9.20 -33.57
N GLY A 377 29.61 -10.19 -33.63
CA GLY A 377 29.96 -10.90 -34.86
C GLY A 377 28.96 -11.96 -35.33
N PHE A 378 27.90 -12.22 -34.55
CA PHE A 378 26.81 -13.17 -34.88
C PHE A 378 25.45 -12.49 -35.10
N SER A 379 25.42 -11.16 -35.33
CA SER A 379 24.19 -10.40 -35.60
C SER A 379 23.93 -10.23 -37.09
#